data_AF-A0A951DZH7-F1
#
_entry.id   AF-A0A951DZH7-F1
#
_cell.length_a   1.000
_cell.length_b   1.000
_cell.length_c   1.000
_cell.angle_alpha   90.00
_cell.angle_beta   90.00
_cell.angle_gamma   90.00
#
_symmetry.space_group_name_H-M   'P 1'
#
loop_
_entity.id
_entity.type
_entity.pdbx_description
1 polymer ?
#
loop_
_entity_poly.entity_id
_entity_poly.type
_entity_poly.pdbx_seq_one_letter_code
_entity_poly.pdbx_strand_id
1 'polypeptide(L)'
;MSKCDISFPLPLPDDPRKWQGWNNYRSTNFYERLCLDPYANPSNELIEEHCRELMRWWQKKLPLKNQPSNPLAQMLWVGLDESSRYLTEARLELLDPERRKVLDEELAAQQHEAAVAEFRKYLEFALAGGILSADEEKNLIRFGTERALSEAQISSLIEDALQETGAQRAATPSAPTHLAELPAASNPQDEFLRMLRLSNLDSLSMSDDQRDTFIDMAENLGLDPGEAEDLVDLYLEEADEKALAALPKPPAPKFEIKASSAQPAPVQEKPSPAKFEYNADLERSRYSNFTNSLGGTMIFVPSAEFTMGCDVEDAAPNEHPTSHVTVTRFYISRYLITNAEYEQFDRGHVSKRAPGAGDRYPVIYVSSLDATKFCNWLSTRERRKYRLPTEAEWEYSAKGIDNRKFPWGNQDGRGDLANFADRNTVFAWSDREIDCGYAETSPVGSFPLGASPFGIEDMAGNIWEWCLDYYEPYRPGPKVNPRGPTIGAKRVHRGGSWKSRFSSLRTTVRSSNAPNFSCNDLGFRIVCECD
;
A
#
# COMPACT_ATOMS: atom_id res chain seq x y z
N MET A 1 31.00 17.24 -9.58
CA MET A 1 30.41 16.77 -10.85
C MET A 1 29.05 17.44 -11.02
N SER A 2 28.53 17.58 -12.23
CA SER A 2 27.16 18.09 -12.42
C SER A 2 26.24 16.91 -12.70
N LYS A 3 25.03 16.95 -12.13
CA LYS A 3 23.99 15.96 -12.40
C LYS A 3 23.69 15.92 -13.90
N CYS A 4 23.59 14.72 -14.48
CA CYS A 4 23.19 14.57 -15.87
C CYS A 4 21.66 14.43 -15.96
N ASP A 5 20.97 15.49 -16.38
CA ASP A 5 19.50 15.49 -16.51
C ASP A 5 19.01 14.97 -17.89
N ILE A 6 19.90 14.39 -18.68
CA ILE A 6 19.60 13.94 -20.04
C ILE A 6 19.38 12.43 -20.06
N SER A 7 18.20 12.02 -20.52
CA SER A 7 17.82 10.61 -20.62
C SER A 7 18.49 9.92 -21.83
N PHE A 8 18.84 8.63 -21.66
CA PHE A 8 19.35 7.75 -22.71
C PHE A 8 18.18 6.91 -23.31
N PRO A 9 17.67 7.23 -24.51
CA PRO A 9 16.50 6.55 -25.07
C PRO A 9 16.88 5.21 -25.71
N LEU A 10 16.08 4.18 -25.43
CA LEU A 10 16.17 2.85 -26.04
C LEU A 10 14.87 2.53 -26.80
N PRO A 11 14.89 2.43 -28.15
CA PRO A 11 16.04 2.61 -29.06
C PRO A 11 16.43 4.07 -29.31
N LEU A 12 17.70 4.32 -29.62
CA LEU A 12 18.19 5.64 -30.03
C LEU A 12 17.49 6.10 -31.34
N PRO A 13 17.02 7.36 -31.44
CA PRO A 13 16.26 7.83 -32.60
C PRO A 13 17.15 7.94 -33.84
N ASP A 14 16.55 7.70 -35.02
CA ASP A 14 17.26 7.81 -36.28
C ASP A 14 17.69 9.25 -36.64
N ASP A 15 16.89 10.24 -36.24
CA ASP A 15 17.22 11.65 -36.35
C ASP A 15 17.82 12.13 -35.01
N PRO A 16 19.12 12.48 -34.97
CA PRO A 16 19.79 12.87 -33.74
C PRO A 16 19.14 14.10 -33.09
N ARG A 17 18.51 14.99 -33.86
CA ARG A 17 17.82 16.18 -33.33
C ARG A 17 16.66 15.85 -32.37
N LYS A 18 16.18 14.60 -32.37
CA LYS A 18 15.13 14.11 -31.46
C LYS A 18 15.66 13.66 -30.10
N TRP A 19 16.98 13.67 -29.86
CA TRP A 19 17.57 13.22 -28.60
C TRP A 19 18.69 14.14 -28.13
N GLN A 20 18.42 15.00 -27.15
CA GLN A 20 19.36 16.05 -26.67
C GLN A 20 20.78 15.53 -26.31
N GLY A 21 20.92 14.27 -25.88
CA GLY A 21 22.21 13.67 -25.56
C GLY A 21 23.16 13.52 -26.77
N TRP A 22 22.66 13.63 -28.00
CA TRP A 22 23.49 13.59 -29.20
C TRP A 22 24.52 14.73 -29.26
N ASN A 23 24.31 15.84 -28.55
CA ASN A 23 25.26 16.96 -28.50
C ASN A 23 26.43 16.71 -27.54
N ASN A 24 26.29 15.75 -26.61
CA ASN A 24 27.21 15.58 -25.50
C ASN A 24 28.35 14.59 -25.77
N TYR A 25 28.37 13.95 -26.94
CA TYR A 25 29.44 13.00 -27.30
C TYR A 25 30.85 13.64 -27.33
N ARG A 26 30.92 14.97 -27.50
CA ARG A 26 32.17 15.75 -27.43
C ARG A 26 32.44 16.37 -26.07
N SER A 27 31.58 16.12 -25.07
CA SER A 27 31.79 16.66 -23.74
C SER A 27 33.15 16.20 -23.22
N THR A 28 33.84 17.06 -22.48
CA THR A 28 35.04 16.67 -21.74
C THR A 28 34.71 15.78 -20.54
N ASN A 29 33.44 15.74 -20.13
CA ASN A 29 32.93 14.85 -19.10
C ASN A 29 32.44 13.52 -19.71
N PHE A 30 33.07 12.42 -19.33
CA PHE A 30 32.75 11.10 -19.85
C PHE A 30 31.35 10.60 -19.45
N TYR A 31 30.84 10.99 -18.28
CA TYR A 31 29.49 10.64 -17.84
C TYR A 31 28.43 11.30 -18.74
N GLU A 32 28.64 12.55 -19.14
CA GLU A 32 27.75 13.25 -20.07
C GLU A 32 27.75 12.63 -21.47
N ARG A 33 28.90 12.11 -21.95
CA ARG A 33 28.98 11.41 -23.23
C ARG A 33 28.07 10.19 -23.28
N LEU A 34 27.91 9.51 -22.14
CA LEU A 34 27.07 8.33 -21.99
C LEU A 34 25.70 8.65 -21.40
N CYS A 35 25.39 9.91 -21.11
CA CYS A 35 24.15 10.31 -20.42
C CYS A 35 23.95 9.56 -19.10
N LEU A 36 25.01 9.48 -18.29
CA LEU A 36 25.02 8.82 -16.98
C LEU A 36 25.15 9.87 -15.88
N ASP A 37 24.53 9.61 -14.73
CA ASP A 37 24.69 10.43 -13.53
C ASP A 37 25.85 9.88 -12.68
N PRO A 38 26.95 10.64 -12.49
CA PRO A 38 28.06 10.17 -11.67
C PRO A 38 27.67 9.95 -10.19
N TYR A 39 26.67 10.67 -9.68
CA TYR A 39 26.21 10.53 -8.30
C TYR A 39 25.35 9.28 -8.06
N ALA A 40 24.86 8.67 -9.13
CA ALA A 40 24.09 7.43 -9.08
C ALA A 40 24.98 6.17 -9.11
N ASN A 41 26.30 6.32 -9.16
CA ASN A 41 27.29 5.25 -9.31
C ASN A 41 26.87 4.17 -10.34
N PRO A 42 26.81 4.51 -11.65
CA PRO A 42 26.31 3.61 -12.67
C PRO A 42 27.13 2.31 -12.70
N SER A 43 26.47 1.17 -12.93
CA SER A 43 27.15 -0.13 -12.96
C SER A 43 28.03 -0.27 -14.20
N ASN A 44 29.01 -1.17 -14.13
CA ASN A 44 29.90 -1.47 -15.25
C ASN A 44 29.09 -1.95 -16.47
N GLU A 45 28.06 -2.77 -16.24
CA GLU A 45 27.17 -3.28 -17.27
C GLU A 45 26.41 -2.15 -17.97
N LEU A 46 25.91 -1.17 -17.21
CA LEU A 46 25.18 -0.03 -17.74
C LEU A 46 26.08 0.87 -18.61
N ILE A 47 27.31 1.13 -18.14
CA ILE A 47 28.32 1.88 -18.90
C ILE A 47 28.64 1.16 -20.22
N GLU A 48 28.83 -0.16 -20.18
CA GLU A 48 29.08 -0.96 -21.38
C GLU A 48 27.88 -0.99 -22.33
N GLU A 49 26.66 -1.08 -21.81
CA GLU A 49 25.43 -1.05 -22.59
C GLU A 49 25.28 0.26 -23.34
N HIS A 50 25.44 1.40 -22.67
CA HIS A 50 25.36 2.72 -23.30
C HIS A 50 26.44 2.89 -24.38
N CYS A 51 27.67 2.43 -24.11
CA CYS A 51 28.74 2.44 -25.12
C CYS A 51 28.37 1.59 -26.34
N ARG A 52 27.81 0.39 -26.13
CA ARG A 52 27.42 -0.54 -27.19
C ARG A 52 26.31 0.02 -28.07
N GLU A 53 25.27 0.58 -27.45
CA GLU A 53 24.13 1.16 -28.17
C GLU A 53 24.54 2.41 -28.97
N LEU A 54 25.40 3.28 -28.42
CA LEU A 54 25.96 4.41 -29.16
C LEU A 54 26.85 3.96 -30.32
N MET A 55 27.69 2.94 -30.12
CA MET A 55 28.51 2.37 -31.19
C MET A 55 27.65 1.79 -32.32
N ARG A 56 26.59 1.04 -31.98
CA ARG A 56 25.64 0.51 -32.96
C ARG A 56 24.95 1.64 -33.72
N TRP A 57 24.57 2.70 -33.03
CA TRP A 57 23.94 3.86 -33.64
C TRP A 57 24.88 4.57 -34.63
N TRP A 58 26.14 4.82 -34.26
CA TRP A 58 27.15 5.40 -35.17
C TRP A 58 27.47 4.50 -36.36
N GLN A 59 27.54 3.18 -36.15
CA GLN A 59 27.76 2.22 -37.23
C GLN A 59 26.65 2.26 -38.28
N LYS A 60 25.38 2.44 -37.88
CA LYS A 60 24.25 2.62 -38.81
C LYS A 60 24.38 3.89 -39.66
N LYS A 61 25.15 4.89 -39.22
CA LYS A 61 25.34 6.17 -39.91
C LYS A 61 26.60 6.20 -40.78
N LEU A 62 27.50 5.21 -40.69
CA LEU A 62 28.71 5.11 -41.54
C LEU A 62 28.46 5.27 -43.05
N PRO A 63 27.38 4.69 -43.65
CA PRO A 63 27.12 4.85 -45.09
C PRO A 63 26.90 6.31 -45.52
N LEU A 64 26.53 7.20 -44.61
CA LEU A 64 26.32 8.63 -44.88
C LEU A 64 27.62 9.36 -45.19
N LYS A 65 28.79 8.81 -44.81
CA LYS A 65 30.11 9.37 -45.14
C LYS A 65 30.33 9.50 -46.66
N ASN A 66 29.69 8.63 -47.44
CA ASN A 66 29.77 8.64 -48.91
C ASN A 66 28.70 9.56 -49.56
N GLN A 67 27.96 10.33 -48.76
CA GLN A 67 26.88 11.22 -49.22
C GLN A 67 27.06 12.67 -48.70
N PRO A 68 28.10 13.40 -49.12
CA PRO A 68 28.42 14.73 -48.56
C PRO A 68 27.37 15.82 -48.85
N SER A 69 26.47 15.58 -49.81
CA SER A 69 25.32 16.46 -50.09
C SER A 69 24.13 16.26 -49.14
N ASN A 70 24.14 15.22 -48.31
CA ASN A 70 23.07 14.94 -47.35
C ASN A 70 23.20 15.85 -46.11
N PRO A 71 22.17 16.65 -45.74
CA PRO A 71 22.21 17.53 -44.57
C PRO A 71 22.53 16.81 -43.26
N LEU A 72 22.12 15.55 -43.12
CA LEU A 72 22.38 14.73 -41.93
C LEU A 72 23.84 14.24 -41.91
N ALA A 73 24.44 13.99 -43.08
CA ALA A 73 25.87 13.66 -43.19
C ALA A 73 26.76 14.84 -42.83
N GLN A 74 26.40 16.07 -43.23
CA GLN A 74 27.14 17.29 -42.90
C GLN A 74 27.15 17.55 -41.38
N MET A 75 26.02 17.30 -40.71
CA MET A 75 25.88 17.47 -39.27
C MET A 75 26.67 16.42 -38.46
N LEU A 76 26.70 15.17 -38.95
CA LEU A 76 27.37 14.06 -38.27
C LEU A 76 28.85 13.89 -38.67
N TRP A 77 29.32 14.65 -39.65
CA TRP A 77 30.62 14.46 -40.32
C TRP A 77 31.79 14.28 -39.36
N VAL A 78 31.92 15.20 -38.40
CA VAL A 78 33.00 15.18 -37.41
C VAL A 78 32.85 14.01 -36.43
N GLY A 79 31.62 13.66 -36.06
CA GLY A 79 31.36 12.54 -35.16
C GLY A 79 31.52 11.16 -35.82
N LEU A 80 31.33 11.05 -37.14
CA LEU A 80 31.51 9.79 -37.87
C LEU A 80 32.94 9.26 -37.79
N ASP A 81 33.93 10.15 -37.69
CA ASP A 81 35.36 9.78 -37.60
C ASP A 81 35.86 9.70 -36.15
N GLU A 82 35.30 10.51 -35.24
CA GLU A 82 35.81 10.62 -33.87
C GLU A 82 34.98 9.87 -32.81
N SER A 83 33.73 9.48 -33.10
CA SER A 83 32.84 8.80 -32.14
C SER A 83 33.43 7.53 -31.56
N SER A 84 34.05 6.70 -32.40
CA SER A 84 34.71 5.47 -31.94
C SER A 84 35.84 5.77 -30.96
N ARG A 85 36.60 6.85 -31.19
CA ARG A 85 37.67 7.29 -30.29
C ARG A 85 37.08 7.79 -28.97
N TYR A 86 36.09 8.67 -29.02
CA TYR A 86 35.47 9.24 -27.82
C TYR A 86 34.76 8.21 -26.94
N LEU A 87 34.11 7.21 -27.53
CA LEU A 87 33.47 6.12 -26.80
C LEU A 87 34.50 5.14 -26.22
N THR A 88 35.61 4.92 -26.92
CA THR A 88 36.73 4.12 -26.38
C THR A 88 37.40 4.83 -25.21
N GLU A 89 37.65 6.14 -25.32
CA GLU A 89 38.17 6.97 -24.22
C GLU A 89 37.23 6.95 -23.01
N ALA A 90 35.92 7.17 -23.22
CA ALA A 90 34.94 7.13 -22.13
C ALA A 90 34.85 5.76 -21.47
N ARG A 91 34.88 4.68 -22.26
CA ARG A 91 34.87 3.31 -21.74
C ARG A 91 36.11 3.01 -20.91
N LEU A 92 37.30 3.38 -21.39
CA LEU A 92 38.56 3.13 -20.68
C LEU A 92 38.63 3.93 -19.38
N GLU A 93 38.17 5.19 -19.39
CA GLU A 93 38.23 6.03 -18.20
C GLU A 93 37.20 5.63 -17.14
N LEU A 94 35.94 5.36 -17.55
CA LEU A 94 34.84 5.08 -16.62
C LEU A 94 34.88 3.64 -16.06
N LEU A 95 35.50 2.71 -16.78
CA LEU A 95 35.70 1.34 -16.34
C LEU A 95 37.12 1.10 -15.80
N ASP A 96 37.91 2.16 -15.61
CA ASP A 96 39.23 2.04 -14.99
C ASP A 96 39.08 1.51 -13.54
N PRO A 97 39.67 0.34 -13.22
CA PRO A 97 39.45 -0.30 -11.92
C PRO A 97 39.92 0.53 -10.73
N GLU A 98 41.04 1.25 -10.88
CA GLU A 98 41.62 2.07 -9.81
C GLU A 98 40.74 3.29 -9.54
N ARG A 99 40.26 3.97 -10.58
CA ARG A 99 39.33 5.10 -10.44
C ARG A 99 37.97 4.69 -9.90
N ARG A 100 37.44 3.54 -10.34
CA ARG A 100 36.18 2.99 -9.81
C ARG A 100 36.30 2.72 -8.32
N LYS A 101 37.41 2.11 -7.90
CA LYS A 101 37.69 1.88 -6.48
C LYS A 101 37.75 3.19 -5.70
N VAL A 102 38.47 4.21 -6.19
CA VAL A 102 38.55 5.53 -5.53
C VAL A 102 37.16 6.18 -5.44
N LEU A 103 36.37 6.13 -6.51
CA LEU A 103 35.02 6.70 -6.53
C LEU A 103 34.07 5.96 -5.58
N ASP A 104 34.13 4.62 -5.55
CA ASP A 104 33.34 3.80 -4.64
C ASP A 104 33.73 4.07 -3.18
N GLU A 105 35.03 4.26 -2.89
CA GLU A 105 35.53 4.68 -1.57
C GLU A 105 35.05 6.09 -1.20
N GLU A 106 35.07 7.05 -2.14
CA GLU A 106 34.58 8.42 -1.93
C GLU A 106 33.06 8.46 -1.69
N LEU A 107 32.26 7.72 -2.46
CA LEU A 107 30.81 7.64 -2.26
C LEU A 107 30.47 6.91 -0.96
N ALA A 108 31.16 5.83 -0.63
CA ALA A 108 30.98 5.13 0.64
C ALA A 108 31.33 6.05 1.82
N ALA A 109 32.40 6.85 1.71
CA ALA A 109 32.75 7.85 2.71
C ALA A 109 31.68 8.95 2.85
N GLN A 110 31.12 9.45 1.75
CA GLN A 110 30.03 10.44 1.78
C GLN A 110 28.73 9.87 2.39
N GLN A 111 28.37 8.63 2.03
CA GLN A 111 27.22 7.95 2.60
C GLN A 111 27.42 7.69 4.10
N HIS A 112 28.64 7.31 4.50
CA HIS A 112 29.00 7.14 5.90
C HIS A 112 28.92 8.47 6.67
N GLU A 113 29.46 9.56 6.12
CA GLU A 113 29.38 10.90 6.73
C GLU A 113 27.93 11.38 6.87
N ALA A 114 27.10 11.15 5.87
CA ALA A 114 25.66 11.45 5.93
C ALA A 114 24.94 10.62 6.99
N ALA A 115 25.24 9.32 7.09
CA ALA A 115 24.70 8.42 8.11
C ALA A 115 25.09 8.88 9.53
N VAL A 116 26.35 9.25 9.73
CA VAL A 116 26.83 9.81 11.01
C VAL A 116 26.14 11.14 11.33
N ALA A 117 26.00 12.04 10.36
CA ALA A 117 25.34 13.33 10.57
C ALA A 117 23.86 13.18 10.94
N GLU A 118 23.17 12.23 10.33
CA GLU A 118 21.77 11.93 10.64
C GLU A 118 21.62 11.21 11.99
N PHE A 119 22.54 10.29 12.30
CA PHE A 119 22.64 9.66 13.62
C PHE A 119 22.81 10.70 14.74
N ARG A 120 23.69 11.68 14.54
CA ARG A 120 23.92 12.77 15.51
C ARG A 120 22.66 13.61 15.77
N LYS A 121 21.87 13.91 14.73
CA LYS A 121 20.59 14.64 14.92
C LYS A 121 19.61 13.87 15.80
N TYR A 122 19.54 12.55 15.62
CA TYR A 122 18.67 11.70 16.42
C TYR A 122 19.20 11.51 17.85
N LEU A 123 20.51 11.44 18.00
CA LEU A 123 21.19 11.40 19.29
C LEU A 123 20.98 12.70 20.09
N GLU A 124 21.07 13.87 19.45
CA GLU A 124 20.75 15.17 20.06
C GLU A 124 19.30 15.20 20.58
N PHE A 125 18.36 14.64 19.81
CA PHE A 125 16.96 14.53 20.24
C PHE A 125 16.80 13.61 21.45
N ALA A 126 17.43 12.44 21.44
CA ALA A 126 17.38 11.48 22.55
C ALA A 126 18.01 12.04 23.83
N LEU A 127 19.07 12.85 23.71
CA LEU A 127 19.76 13.46 24.85
C LEU A 127 19.13 14.77 25.34
N ALA A 128 18.08 15.27 24.68
CA ALA A 128 17.42 16.53 25.07
C ALA A 128 16.85 16.50 26.50
N GLY A 129 16.55 15.31 27.03
CA GLY A 129 16.08 15.10 28.40
C GLY A 129 17.18 15.03 29.47
N GLY A 130 18.46 15.04 29.09
CA GLY A 130 19.60 14.95 30.01
C GLY A 130 19.83 13.59 30.67
N ILE A 131 18.96 12.60 30.40
CA ILE A 131 19.10 11.21 30.85
C ILE A 131 18.88 10.30 29.64
N LEU A 132 19.79 9.37 29.41
CA LEU A 132 19.65 8.34 28.38
C LEU A 132 19.13 7.05 29.02
N SER A 133 17.89 6.67 28.72
CA SER A 133 17.32 5.41 29.18
C SER A 133 17.87 4.20 28.43
N ALA A 134 17.75 3.01 29.03
CA ALA A 134 18.21 1.76 28.40
C ALA A 134 17.46 1.46 27.08
N ASP A 135 16.21 1.91 26.95
CA ASP A 135 15.41 1.68 25.75
C ASP A 135 15.71 2.72 24.65
N GLU A 136 16.00 3.97 25.02
CA GLU A 136 16.54 4.97 24.08
C GLU A 136 17.91 4.55 23.55
N GLU A 137 18.77 3.98 24.39
CA GLU A 137 20.08 3.45 23.97
C GLU A 137 19.94 2.26 23.00
N LYS A 138 19.00 1.34 23.24
CA LYS A 138 18.67 0.26 22.28
C LYS A 138 18.13 0.81 20.96
N ASN A 139 17.27 1.81 20.99
CA ASN A 139 16.72 2.45 19.79
C ASN A 139 17.80 3.17 18.98
N LEU A 140 18.75 3.83 19.65
CA LEU A 140 19.93 4.40 19.01
C LEU A 140 20.78 3.31 18.33
N ILE A 141 21.01 2.18 19.00
CA ILE A 141 21.76 1.07 18.41
C ILE A 141 21.05 0.50 17.17
N ARG A 142 19.73 0.33 17.21
CA ARG A 142 18.93 -0.11 16.05
C ARG A 142 19.02 0.90 14.90
N PHE A 143 18.83 2.18 15.19
CA PHE A 143 18.89 3.25 14.19
C PHE A 143 20.26 3.39 13.53
N GLY A 144 21.35 3.27 14.29
CA GLY A 144 22.71 3.31 13.76
C GLY A 144 23.02 2.10 12.88
N THR A 145 22.58 0.90 13.29
CA THR A 145 22.81 -0.34 12.53
C THR A 145 22.06 -0.38 11.20
N GLU A 146 20.81 0.13 11.15
CA GLU A 146 20.04 0.31 9.91
C GLU A 146 20.72 1.23 8.88
N ARG A 147 21.61 2.13 9.33
CA ARG A 147 22.39 3.03 8.47
C ARG A 147 23.82 2.59 8.24
N ALA A 148 24.10 1.31 8.46
CA ALA A 148 25.41 0.69 8.27
C ALA A 148 26.53 1.31 9.12
N LEU A 149 26.20 1.88 10.29
CA LEU A 149 27.19 2.20 11.32
C LEU A 149 27.51 0.94 12.12
N SER A 150 28.79 0.72 12.43
CA SER A 150 29.18 -0.40 13.30
C SER A 150 28.79 -0.13 14.76
N GLU A 151 28.53 -1.19 15.52
CA GLU A 151 28.21 -1.07 16.96
C GLU A 151 29.27 -0.28 17.73
N ALA A 152 30.55 -0.46 17.41
CA ALA A 152 31.64 0.30 18.03
C ALA A 152 31.57 1.81 17.73
N GLN A 153 31.19 2.18 16.50
CA GLN A 153 31.01 3.59 16.12
C GLN A 153 29.80 4.21 16.81
N ILE A 154 28.70 3.47 16.89
CA ILE A 154 27.49 3.89 17.59
C ILE A 154 27.80 4.12 19.07
N SER A 155 28.46 3.17 19.74
CA SER A 155 28.86 3.31 21.14
C SER A 155 29.77 4.51 21.36
N SER A 156 30.78 4.71 20.49
CA SER A 156 31.67 5.88 20.57
C SER A 156 30.90 7.20 20.41
N LEU A 157 29.99 7.28 19.44
CA LEU A 157 29.19 8.49 19.21
C LEU A 157 28.26 8.81 20.39
N ILE A 158 27.68 7.78 21.01
CA ILE A 158 26.84 7.93 22.22
C ILE A 158 27.70 8.41 23.40
N GLU A 159 28.88 7.83 23.62
CA GLU A 159 29.79 8.24 24.69
C GLU A 159 30.28 9.69 24.51
N ASP A 160 30.70 10.07 23.31
CA ASP A 160 31.11 11.43 22.98
C ASP A 160 29.98 12.43 23.27
N ALA A 161 28.75 12.12 22.86
CA ALA A 161 27.60 12.99 23.06
C ALA A 161 27.15 13.08 24.53
N LEU A 162 27.26 12.00 25.31
CA LEU A 162 27.02 12.03 26.76
C LEU A 162 28.06 12.92 27.47
N GLN A 163 29.31 12.88 27.03
CA GLN A 163 30.38 13.71 27.57
C GLN A 163 30.22 15.19 27.20
N GLU A 164 29.77 15.49 25.97
CA GLU A 164 29.54 16.87 25.50
C GLU A 164 28.31 17.52 26.15
N THR A 165 27.22 16.76 26.30
CA THR A 165 25.95 17.28 26.86
C THR A 165 25.86 17.19 28.38
N GLY A 166 26.72 16.39 29.02
CA GLY A 166 26.68 16.12 30.46
C GLY A 166 25.52 15.23 30.90
N ALA A 167 24.84 14.58 29.95
CA ALA A 167 23.73 13.67 30.20
C ALA A 167 24.22 12.36 30.85
N GLN A 168 23.34 11.69 31.62
CA GLN A 168 23.67 10.47 32.36
C GLN A 168 22.84 9.28 31.87
N ARG A 169 23.44 8.09 31.83
CA ARG A 169 22.68 6.85 31.61
C ARG A 169 21.81 6.54 32.83
N ALA A 170 20.57 6.12 32.60
CA ALA A 170 19.69 5.68 33.67
C ALA A 170 20.27 4.46 34.40
N ALA A 171 20.31 4.48 35.73
CA ALA A 171 20.80 3.36 36.53
C ALA A 171 19.84 2.16 36.44
N THR A 172 20.36 0.98 36.15
CA THR A 172 19.58 -0.27 36.04
C THR A 172 18.94 -0.65 37.39
N PRO A 173 17.63 -0.94 37.48
CA PRO A 173 17.04 -1.34 38.74
C PRO A 173 17.38 -2.81 39.07
N SER A 174 17.97 -3.02 40.25
CA SER A 174 18.08 -4.33 40.89
C SER A 174 16.74 -4.74 41.53
N ALA A 175 16.44 -6.03 41.49
CA ALA A 175 15.22 -6.66 42.00
C ALA A 175 14.96 -6.41 43.51
N PRO A 176 13.70 -6.57 44.00
CA PRO A 176 13.09 -5.66 44.96
C PRO A 176 13.23 -6.09 46.43
N THR A 177 13.12 -5.14 47.35
CA THR A 177 12.84 -5.43 48.77
C THR A 177 11.93 -4.35 49.37
N HIS A 178 10.73 -4.82 49.74
CA HIS A 178 9.76 -4.30 50.72
C HIS A 178 9.24 -2.84 50.67
N LEU A 179 7.99 -2.76 50.18
CA LEU A 179 6.80 -2.16 50.83
C LEU A 179 6.89 -0.73 51.40
N ALA A 180 6.31 0.20 50.65
CA ALA A 180 5.41 1.20 51.20
C ALA A 180 4.15 1.24 50.31
N GLU A 181 2.98 1.02 50.92
CA GLU A 181 1.68 0.89 50.27
C GLU A 181 1.23 2.20 49.60
N LEU A 182 0.90 2.10 48.30
CA LEU A 182 0.05 3.01 47.52
C LEU A 182 -0.88 2.11 46.65
N PRO A 183 -2.09 2.57 46.30
CA PRO A 183 -3.26 1.71 46.19
C PRO A 183 -3.25 0.77 44.98
N ALA A 184 -3.99 -0.33 45.16
CA ALA A 184 -4.24 -1.45 44.27
C ALA A 184 -4.10 -1.20 42.75
N ALA A 185 -3.31 -2.08 42.13
CA ALA A 185 -3.21 -2.41 40.71
C ALA A 185 -4.12 -1.60 39.77
N SER A 186 -3.54 -0.70 38.97
CA SER A 186 -4.18 -0.29 37.73
C SER A 186 -4.35 -1.53 36.86
N ASN A 187 -5.57 -1.72 36.34
CA ASN A 187 -5.85 -2.74 35.34
C ASN A 187 -4.83 -2.58 34.20
N PRO A 188 -4.18 -3.65 33.70
CA PRO A 188 -3.28 -3.59 32.55
C PRO A 188 -3.84 -2.77 31.38
N GLN A 189 -5.15 -2.88 31.12
CA GLN A 189 -5.87 -2.12 30.09
C GLN A 189 -5.82 -0.60 30.36
N ASP A 190 -5.99 -0.17 31.62
CA ASP A 190 -5.99 1.25 31.99
C ASP A 190 -4.59 1.85 31.89
N GLU A 191 -3.55 1.09 32.23
CA GLU A 191 -2.16 1.53 32.07
C GLU A 191 -1.79 1.62 30.59
N PHE A 192 -2.24 0.66 29.78
CA PHE A 192 -2.05 0.69 28.34
C PHE A 192 -2.74 1.87 27.65
N LEU A 193 -4.02 2.10 27.95
CA LEU A 193 -4.75 3.28 27.47
C LEU A 193 -4.14 4.59 27.95
N ARG A 194 -3.55 4.61 29.15
CA ARG A 194 -2.81 5.77 29.66
C ARG A 194 -1.56 6.04 28.83
N MET A 195 -0.79 5.00 28.48
CA MET A 195 0.40 5.14 27.63
C MET A 195 0.03 5.59 26.21
N LEU A 196 -1.04 5.05 25.63
CA LEU A 196 -1.58 5.51 24.36
C LEU A 196 -1.96 6.99 24.43
N ARG A 197 -2.70 7.42 25.46
CA ARG A 197 -3.08 8.84 25.65
C ARG A 197 -1.90 9.78 25.85
N LEU A 198 -0.79 9.31 26.44
CA LEU A 198 0.44 10.10 26.61
C LEU A 198 1.20 10.29 25.30
N SER A 199 1.06 9.37 24.34
CA SER A 199 1.67 9.49 23.01
C SER A 199 1.11 10.65 22.19
N ASN A 200 -0.16 10.99 22.43
CA ASN A 200 -0.91 12.01 21.69
C ASN A 200 -0.88 11.78 20.16
N LEU A 201 -0.74 10.53 19.74
CA LEU A 201 -0.81 10.11 18.36
C LEU A 201 -2.26 9.99 17.92
N ASP A 202 -2.53 10.42 16.71
CA ASP A 202 -3.80 10.27 16.02
C ASP A 202 -3.65 9.25 14.88
N SER A 203 -4.75 8.92 14.22
CA SER A 203 -4.71 7.86 13.21
C SER A 203 -3.99 8.25 11.90
N LEU A 204 -3.57 9.51 11.77
CA LEU A 204 -2.77 10.03 10.66
C LEU A 204 -1.28 10.08 10.98
N SER A 205 -0.92 10.08 12.27
CA SER A 205 0.45 10.18 12.76
C SER A 205 1.01 8.87 13.30
N MET A 206 0.16 7.90 13.65
CA MET A 206 0.61 6.56 14.05
C MET A 206 0.97 5.72 12.82
N SER A 207 2.25 5.38 12.66
CA SER A 207 2.73 4.42 11.65
C SER A 207 2.51 2.98 12.07
N ASP A 208 2.54 2.04 11.11
CA ASP A 208 2.41 0.60 11.40
C ASP A 208 3.50 0.12 12.39
N ASP A 209 4.74 0.58 12.23
CA ASP A 209 5.83 0.25 13.16
C ASP A 209 5.56 0.78 14.59
N GLN A 210 4.89 1.93 14.72
CA GLN A 210 4.51 2.49 16.01
C GLN A 210 3.35 1.72 16.63
N ARG A 211 2.38 1.28 15.81
CA ARG A 211 1.28 0.43 16.22
C ARG A 211 1.80 -0.91 16.77
N ASP A 212 2.73 -1.54 16.07
CA ASP A 212 3.40 -2.77 16.51
C ASP A 212 4.16 -2.56 17.82
N THR A 213 4.83 -1.41 17.97
CA THR A 213 5.52 -1.06 19.23
C THR A 213 4.55 -0.94 20.41
N PHE A 214 3.35 -0.38 20.22
CA PHE A 214 2.33 -0.32 21.27
C PHE A 214 1.77 -1.70 21.61
N ILE A 215 1.58 -2.57 20.62
CA ILE A 215 1.10 -3.94 20.82
C ILE A 215 2.14 -4.73 21.65
N ASP A 216 3.42 -4.65 21.28
CA ASP A 216 4.52 -5.26 22.06
C ASP A 216 4.57 -4.70 23.49
N MET A 217 4.27 -3.42 23.68
CA MET A 217 4.23 -2.78 25.01
C MET A 217 3.04 -3.27 25.84
N ALA A 218 1.90 -3.55 25.22
CA ALA A 218 0.71 -4.11 25.85
C ALA A 218 0.93 -5.56 26.32
N GLU A 219 1.60 -6.36 25.49
CA GLU A 219 1.98 -7.73 25.85
C GLU A 219 2.86 -7.77 27.11
N ASN A 220 3.78 -6.82 27.25
CA ASN A 220 4.62 -6.69 28.44
C ASN A 220 3.83 -6.28 29.70
N LEU A 221 2.66 -5.68 29.54
CA LEU A 221 1.71 -5.42 30.64
C LEU A 221 0.82 -6.63 30.94
N GLY A 222 0.93 -7.71 30.18
CA GLY A 222 0.12 -8.92 30.31
C GLY A 222 -1.24 -8.84 29.62
N LEU A 223 -1.40 -7.92 28.67
CA LEU A 223 -2.58 -7.87 27.78
C LEU A 223 -2.42 -8.88 26.65
N ASP A 224 -3.53 -9.48 26.23
CA ASP A 224 -3.55 -10.24 24.99
C ASP A 224 -3.30 -9.28 23.80
N PRO A 225 -2.52 -9.68 22.78
CA PRO A 225 -2.20 -8.80 21.65
C PRO A 225 -3.44 -8.38 20.86
N GLY A 226 -4.49 -9.22 20.83
CA GLY A 226 -5.78 -8.86 20.22
C GLY A 226 -6.52 -7.80 21.02
N GLU A 227 -6.56 -7.93 22.35
CA GLU A 227 -7.10 -6.89 23.23
C GLU A 227 -6.32 -5.57 23.10
N ALA A 228 -4.99 -5.65 22.91
CA ALA A 228 -4.14 -4.50 22.68
C ALA A 228 -4.45 -3.81 21.34
N GLU A 229 -4.60 -4.57 20.26
CA GLU A 229 -4.99 -4.06 18.94
C GLU A 229 -6.35 -3.32 19.01
N ASP A 230 -7.34 -3.91 19.69
CA ASP A 230 -8.66 -3.32 19.87
C ASP A 230 -8.60 -2.01 20.69
N LEU A 231 -7.75 -1.96 21.72
CA LEU A 231 -7.55 -0.76 22.54
C LEU A 231 -6.80 0.35 21.81
N VAL A 232 -5.85 0.01 20.93
CA VAL A 232 -5.18 0.97 20.04
C VAL A 232 -6.18 1.56 19.07
N ASP A 233 -6.99 0.73 18.42
CA ASP A 233 -8.01 1.19 17.47
C ASP A 233 -9.05 2.08 18.17
N LEU A 234 -9.52 1.70 19.36
CA LEU A 234 -10.44 2.50 20.16
C LEU A 234 -9.83 3.86 20.56
N TYR A 235 -8.56 3.89 20.97
CA TYR A 235 -7.86 5.13 21.32
C TYR A 235 -7.73 6.07 20.12
N LEU A 236 -7.34 5.54 18.96
CA LEU A 236 -7.19 6.32 17.74
C LEU A 236 -8.53 6.88 17.26
N GLU A 237 -9.62 6.12 17.41
CA GLU A 237 -10.98 6.61 17.17
C GLU A 237 -11.36 7.77 18.12
N GLU A 238 -11.11 7.65 19.42
CA GLU A 238 -11.35 8.73 20.40
C GLU A 238 -10.50 9.99 20.11
N ALA A 239 -9.25 9.81 19.69
CA ALA A 239 -8.33 10.89 19.36
C ALA A 239 -8.79 11.65 18.11
N ASP A 240 -9.19 10.92 17.07
CA ASP A 240 -9.72 11.48 15.83
C ASP A 240 -11.05 12.22 16.06
N GLU A 241 -11.95 11.69 16.89
CA GLU A 241 -13.21 12.35 17.25
C GLU A 241 -12.97 13.68 17.98
N LYS A 242 -12.00 13.72 18.90
CA LYS A 242 -11.59 14.96 19.58
C LYS A 242 -10.98 15.96 18.61
N ALA A 243 -10.14 15.50 17.67
CA ALA A 243 -9.57 16.35 16.63
C ALA A 243 -10.66 16.91 15.71
N LEU A 244 -11.66 16.11 15.34
CA LEU A 244 -12.82 16.54 14.54
C LEU A 244 -13.72 17.54 15.27
N ALA A 245 -13.92 17.35 16.58
CA ALA A 245 -14.71 18.24 17.42
C ALA A 245 -14.04 19.60 17.65
N ALA A 246 -12.71 19.68 17.51
CA ALA A 246 -11.92 20.91 17.62
C ALA A 246 -11.91 21.78 16.35
N LEU A 247 -12.44 21.28 15.22
CA LEU A 247 -12.54 22.04 13.98
C LEU A 247 -13.66 23.11 14.07
N PRO A 248 -13.42 24.35 13.60
CA PRO A 248 -14.45 25.38 13.60
C PRO A 248 -15.59 24.99 12.66
N LYS A 249 -16.80 24.84 13.22
CA LYS A 249 -18.02 24.57 12.44
C LYS A 249 -18.22 25.70 11.41
N PRO A 250 -18.38 25.38 10.11
CA PRO A 250 -18.68 26.40 9.12
C PRO A 250 -20.03 27.06 9.44
N PRO A 251 -20.19 28.37 9.19
CA PRO A 251 -21.43 29.07 9.48
C PRO A 251 -22.56 28.49 8.63
N ALA A 252 -23.68 28.17 9.28
CA ALA A 252 -24.87 27.66 8.62
C ALA A 252 -25.38 28.67 7.57
N PRO A 253 -25.66 28.24 6.32
CA PRO A 253 -26.29 29.12 5.35
C PRO A 253 -27.72 29.44 5.81
N LYS A 254 -27.99 30.73 6.05
CA LYS A 254 -29.34 31.24 6.29
C LYS A 254 -30.10 31.27 4.96
N PHE A 255 -30.93 30.25 4.72
CA PHE A 255 -31.99 30.35 3.73
C PHE A 255 -33.29 30.76 4.44
N GLU A 256 -33.75 31.98 4.17
CA GLU A 256 -35.10 32.42 4.52
C GLU A 256 -36.12 31.69 3.64
N ILE A 257 -36.84 30.75 4.24
CA ILE A 257 -38.04 30.18 3.62
C ILE A 257 -39.21 31.10 3.96
N LYS A 258 -39.74 31.81 2.97
CA LYS A 258 -41.03 32.49 3.09
C LYS A 258 -42.13 31.44 3.24
N ALA A 259 -42.77 31.42 4.40
CA ALA A 259 -43.93 30.59 4.69
C ALA A 259 -45.11 31.01 3.80
N SER A 260 -45.57 30.10 2.94
CA SER A 260 -46.90 30.17 2.33
C SER A 260 -47.81 29.20 3.10
N SER A 261 -48.80 29.74 3.78
CA SER A 261 -49.81 28.98 4.52
C SER A 261 -50.79 28.30 3.56
N ALA A 262 -50.70 26.98 3.45
CA ALA A 262 -51.79 26.14 2.96
C ALA A 262 -52.06 25.04 3.98
N GLN A 263 -53.31 24.93 4.43
CA GLN A 263 -53.76 23.92 5.38
C GLN A 263 -53.62 22.50 4.78
N PRO A 264 -53.29 21.48 5.60
CA PRO A 264 -53.07 20.13 5.12
C PRO A 264 -54.39 19.44 4.75
N ALA A 265 -54.46 18.92 3.52
CA ALA A 265 -55.46 17.92 3.12
C ALA A 265 -55.20 16.59 3.86
N PRO A 266 -56.25 15.76 4.09
CA PRO A 266 -56.12 14.52 4.85
C PRO A 266 -55.12 13.58 4.19
N VAL A 267 -54.20 13.05 5.01
CA VAL A 267 -53.18 12.08 4.62
C VAL A 267 -53.88 10.80 4.16
N GLN A 268 -53.93 10.60 2.85
CA GLN A 268 -54.12 9.26 2.30
C GLN A 268 -52.82 8.50 2.54
N GLU A 269 -52.90 7.38 3.27
CA GLU A 269 -51.82 6.40 3.38
C GLU A 269 -51.33 6.06 1.97
N LYS A 270 -50.10 6.47 1.65
CA LYS A 270 -49.44 5.99 0.45
C LYS A 270 -49.35 4.47 0.55
N PRO A 271 -49.72 3.72 -0.50
CA PRO A 271 -49.54 2.27 -0.49
C PRO A 271 -48.07 1.96 -0.24
N SER A 272 -47.84 1.06 0.72
CA SER A 272 -46.54 0.44 0.98
C SER A 272 -45.90 0.05 -0.36
N PRO A 273 -44.61 0.37 -0.61
CA PRO A 273 -43.97 -0.03 -1.86
C PRO A 273 -44.11 -1.55 -1.99
N ALA A 274 -44.68 -1.98 -3.11
CA ALA A 274 -44.83 -3.40 -3.43
C ALA A 274 -43.49 -4.09 -3.20
N LYS A 275 -43.47 -5.17 -2.42
CA LYS A 275 -42.30 -6.04 -2.27
C LYS A 275 -41.88 -6.46 -3.68
N PHE A 276 -40.76 -5.92 -4.17
CA PHE A 276 -40.10 -6.48 -5.34
C PHE A 276 -39.69 -7.90 -4.95
N GLU A 277 -40.37 -8.89 -5.50
CA GLU A 277 -39.98 -10.29 -5.34
C GLU A 277 -38.68 -10.49 -6.13
N TYR A 278 -37.54 -10.45 -5.44
CA TYR A 278 -36.25 -10.77 -6.03
C TYR A 278 -36.22 -12.26 -6.36
N ASN A 279 -36.20 -12.59 -7.65
CA ASN A 279 -36.08 -13.97 -8.11
C ASN A 279 -34.67 -14.18 -8.66
N ALA A 280 -33.77 -14.67 -7.81
CA ALA A 280 -32.38 -14.92 -8.16
C ALA A 280 -32.24 -15.90 -9.34
N ASP A 281 -33.11 -16.92 -9.44
CA ASP A 281 -33.07 -17.90 -10.53
C ASP A 281 -33.45 -17.27 -11.87
N LEU A 282 -34.49 -16.42 -11.86
CA LEU A 282 -34.88 -15.65 -13.03
C LEU A 282 -33.77 -14.69 -13.47
N GLU A 283 -33.15 -13.98 -12.52
CA GLU A 283 -32.03 -13.10 -12.82
C GLU A 283 -30.83 -13.86 -13.40
N ARG A 284 -30.44 -14.99 -12.79
CA ARG A 284 -29.35 -15.85 -13.30
C ARG A 284 -29.65 -16.43 -14.68
N SER A 285 -30.93 -16.68 -15.00
CA SER A 285 -31.32 -17.12 -16.34
C SER A 285 -31.19 -16.02 -17.40
N ARG A 286 -31.24 -14.76 -16.99
CA ARG A 286 -31.22 -13.59 -17.88
C ARG A 286 -29.83 -12.98 -18.04
N TYR A 287 -29.02 -13.07 -17.00
CA TYR A 287 -27.69 -12.46 -16.92
C TYR A 287 -26.64 -13.55 -16.71
N SER A 288 -25.91 -13.86 -17.77
CA SER A 288 -24.79 -14.80 -17.73
C SER A 288 -23.49 -14.09 -17.35
N ASN A 289 -22.58 -14.80 -16.68
CA ASN A 289 -21.19 -14.38 -16.52
C ASN A 289 -20.58 -14.00 -17.89
N PHE A 290 -19.64 -13.06 -17.90
CA PHE A 290 -18.95 -12.65 -19.12
C PHE A 290 -17.46 -12.44 -18.89
N THR A 291 -16.69 -12.43 -19.98
CA THR A 291 -15.25 -12.10 -19.94
C THR A 291 -15.06 -10.69 -20.49
N ASN A 292 -14.36 -9.84 -19.74
CA ASN A 292 -14.07 -8.48 -20.16
C ASN A 292 -12.93 -8.44 -21.21
N SER A 293 -12.62 -7.26 -21.74
CA SER A 293 -11.59 -7.06 -22.77
C SER A 293 -10.16 -7.26 -22.28
N LEU A 294 -9.96 -7.44 -20.97
CA LEU A 294 -8.67 -7.77 -20.35
C LEU A 294 -8.46 -9.29 -20.21
N GLY A 295 -9.50 -10.10 -20.46
CA GLY A 295 -9.50 -11.54 -20.22
C GLY A 295 -10.02 -11.95 -18.83
N GLY A 296 -10.40 -10.98 -18.00
CA GLY A 296 -10.94 -11.20 -16.66
C GLY A 296 -12.39 -11.70 -16.69
N THR A 297 -12.70 -12.70 -15.86
CA THR A 297 -14.06 -13.25 -15.72
C THR A 297 -14.88 -12.42 -14.74
N MET A 298 -16.06 -11.97 -15.16
CA MET A 298 -17.03 -11.22 -14.39
C MET A 298 -18.21 -12.12 -14.00
N ILE A 299 -18.41 -12.31 -12.70
CA ILE A 299 -19.44 -13.16 -12.10
C ILE A 299 -20.69 -12.34 -11.85
N PHE A 300 -21.85 -12.84 -12.28
CA PHE A 300 -23.15 -12.25 -11.99
C PHE A 300 -23.56 -12.53 -10.54
N VAL A 301 -23.90 -11.47 -9.81
CA VAL A 301 -24.43 -11.54 -8.45
C VAL A 301 -25.87 -11.01 -8.46
N PRO A 302 -26.88 -11.84 -8.08
CA PRO A 302 -28.27 -11.46 -8.12
C PRO A 302 -28.64 -10.47 -7.01
N SER A 303 -29.71 -9.72 -7.24
CA SER A 303 -30.31 -8.84 -6.24
C SER A 303 -30.79 -9.64 -5.03
N ALA A 304 -30.50 -9.18 -3.83
CA ALA A 304 -31.01 -9.80 -2.60
C ALA A 304 -31.03 -8.81 -1.43
N GLU A 305 -31.70 -9.23 -0.37
CA GLU A 305 -31.52 -8.68 0.97
C GLU A 305 -30.63 -9.62 1.76
N PHE A 306 -29.61 -9.08 2.43
CA PHE A 306 -28.71 -9.84 3.29
C PHE A 306 -28.43 -9.08 4.59
N THR A 307 -27.94 -9.79 5.60
CA THR A 307 -27.50 -9.20 6.86
C THR A 307 -26.03 -8.81 6.74
N MET A 308 -25.75 -7.52 6.77
CA MET A 308 -24.41 -6.94 6.79
C MET A 308 -23.93 -6.76 8.24
N GLY A 309 -22.65 -6.98 8.49
CA GLY A 309 -22.01 -6.92 9.81
C GLY A 309 -22.12 -8.23 10.58
N CYS A 310 -21.63 -8.21 11.82
CA CYS A 310 -21.69 -9.33 12.75
C CYS A 310 -22.10 -8.83 14.12
N ASP A 311 -22.90 -9.59 14.88
CA ASP A 311 -23.30 -9.28 16.26
C ASP A 311 -22.80 -10.33 17.27
N VAL A 312 -21.74 -11.07 16.94
CA VAL A 312 -21.13 -12.07 17.83
C VAL A 312 -20.07 -11.43 18.72
N GLU A 313 -19.81 -12.05 19.88
CA GLU A 313 -18.89 -11.52 20.91
C GLU A 313 -17.44 -11.37 20.41
N ASP A 314 -17.00 -12.23 19.48
CA ASP A 314 -15.65 -12.21 18.90
C ASP A 314 -15.48 -11.24 17.70
N ALA A 315 -16.50 -10.44 17.37
CA ALA A 315 -16.42 -9.46 16.28
C ALA A 315 -15.85 -8.13 16.79
N ALA A 316 -15.02 -7.48 15.97
CA ALA A 316 -14.43 -6.20 16.33
C ALA A 316 -15.53 -5.13 16.41
N PRO A 317 -15.40 -4.10 17.28
CA PRO A 317 -16.43 -3.09 17.49
C PRO A 317 -16.95 -2.42 16.21
N ASN A 318 -16.08 -2.27 15.20
CA ASN A 318 -16.40 -1.65 13.92
C ASN A 318 -17.24 -2.53 12.96
N GLU A 319 -17.42 -3.82 13.27
CA GLU A 319 -18.25 -4.78 12.53
C GLU A 319 -19.73 -4.74 12.95
N HIS A 320 -20.04 -4.00 14.02
CA HIS A 320 -21.37 -3.81 14.60
C HIS A 320 -21.95 -2.42 14.31
N PRO A 321 -23.28 -2.27 14.34
CA PRO A 321 -24.30 -3.32 14.50
C PRO A 321 -24.62 -4.02 13.18
N THR A 322 -25.22 -5.21 13.26
CA THR A 322 -25.81 -5.82 12.06
C THR A 322 -26.93 -4.95 11.46
N SER A 323 -27.05 -4.98 10.13
CA SER A 323 -28.06 -4.22 9.40
C SER A 323 -28.59 -5.00 8.20
N HIS A 324 -29.88 -4.85 7.90
CA HIS A 324 -30.49 -5.44 6.70
C HIS A 324 -30.16 -4.56 5.50
N VAL A 325 -29.50 -5.13 4.49
CA VAL A 325 -29.07 -4.39 3.31
C VAL A 325 -29.63 -5.05 2.06
N THR A 326 -30.35 -4.28 1.26
CA THR A 326 -30.74 -4.67 -0.10
C THR A 326 -29.63 -4.25 -1.06
N VAL A 327 -29.10 -5.20 -1.83
CA VAL A 327 -28.16 -4.97 -2.93
C VAL A 327 -28.84 -5.37 -4.23
N THR A 328 -28.82 -4.48 -5.22
CA THR A 328 -29.30 -4.78 -6.58
C THR A 328 -28.22 -5.47 -7.39
N ARG A 329 -28.63 -6.35 -8.31
CA ARG A 329 -27.75 -7.11 -9.20
C ARG A 329 -26.61 -6.31 -9.82
N PHE A 330 -25.44 -6.95 -9.88
CA PHE A 330 -24.21 -6.41 -10.45
C PHE A 330 -23.33 -7.56 -10.94
N TYR A 331 -22.25 -7.23 -11.65
CA TYR A 331 -21.18 -8.17 -11.90
C TYR A 331 -19.94 -7.81 -11.08
N ILE A 332 -19.18 -8.80 -10.63
CA ILE A 332 -17.93 -8.62 -9.88
C ILE A 332 -16.84 -9.51 -10.47
N SER A 333 -15.59 -9.05 -10.50
CA SER A 333 -14.50 -9.88 -11.01
C SER A 333 -14.31 -11.10 -10.11
N ARG A 334 -14.19 -12.28 -10.75
CA ARG A 334 -13.98 -13.57 -10.06
C ARG A 334 -12.75 -13.53 -9.18
N TYR A 335 -11.72 -12.85 -9.66
CA TYR A 335 -10.43 -12.70 -9.02
C TYR A 335 -10.14 -11.22 -8.73
N LEU A 336 -9.14 -11.01 -7.89
CA LEU A 336 -8.41 -9.76 -7.77
C LEU A 336 -7.84 -9.35 -9.13
N ILE A 337 -7.71 -8.04 -9.38
CA ILE A 337 -7.04 -7.57 -10.60
C ILE A 337 -5.59 -8.02 -10.59
N THR A 338 -5.17 -8.68 -11.67
CA THR A 338 -3.82 -9.22 -11.81
C THR A 338 -2.83 -8.19 -12.35
N ASN A 339 -1.53 -8.46 -12.17
CA ASN A 339 -0.46 -7.66 -12.76
C ASN A 339 -0.64 -7.49 -14.28
N ALA A 340 -0.93 -8.59 -15.00
CA ALA A 340 -1.13 -8.53 -16.45
C ALA A 340 -2.35 -7.70 -16.88
N GLU A 341 -3.44 -7.70 -16.11
CA GLU A 341 -4.60 -6.86 -16.38
C GLU A 341 -4.30 -5.39 -16.10
N TYR A 342 -3.67 -5.09 -14.96
CA TYR A 342 -3.33 -3.72 -14.56
C TYR A 342 -2.31 -3.08 -15.51
N GLU A 343 -1.35 -3.85 -16.02
CA GLU A 343 -0.32 -3.35 -16.92
C GLU A 343 -0.83 -3.01 -18.33
N GLN A 344 -2.05 -3.44 -18.70
CA GLN A 344 -2.71 -2.90 -19.88
C GLN A 344 -3.13 -1.44 -19.71
N PHE A 345 -3.36 -1.00 -18.47
CA PHE A 345 -3.64 0.38 -18.10
C PHE A 345 -2.35 1.15 -17.82
N ASP A 346 -1.46 0.60 -16.99
CA ASP A 346 -0.19 1.20 -16.61
C ASP A 346 0.98 0.23 -16.82
N ARG A 347 1.57 0.28 -18.01
CA ARG A 347 2.70 -0.58 -18.39
C ARG A 347 3.93 -0.38 -17.50
N GLY A 348 4.05 0.76 -16.83
CA GLY A 348 5.16 1.05 -15.92
C GLY A 348 5.06 0.26 -14.61
N HIS A 349 3.90 -0.30 -14.28
CA HIS A 349 3.68 -1.02 -13.03
C HIS A 349 4.49 -2.32 -12.91
N VAL A 350 5.04 -2.84 -14.01
CA VAL A 350 5.91 -4.03 -14.01
C VAL A 350 7.09 -3.92 -13.03
N SER A 351 7.60 -2.71 -12.80
CA SER A 351 8.70 -2.46 -11.85
C SER A 351 8.27 -2.46 -10.39
N LYS A 352 6.97 -2.48 -10.10
CA LYS A 352 6.38 -2.47 -8.76
C LYS A 352 5.84 -3.83 -8.32
N ARG A 353 5.95 -4.86 -9.17
CA ARG A 353 5.57 -6.22 -8.80
C ARG A 353 6.38 -6.68 -7.58
N ALA A 354 5.78 -7.50 -6.72
CA ALA A 354 6.54 -8.21 -5.70
C ALA A 354 7.66 -9.07 -6.35
N PRO A 355 8.80 -9.28 -5.68
CA PRO A 355 9.86 -10.15 -6.18
C PRO A 355 9.33 -11.54 -6.55
N GLY A 356 9.56 -11.97 -7.78
CA GLY A 356 9.08 -13.27 -8.28
C GLY A 356 7.59 -13.33 -8.65
N ALA A 357 6.82 -12.25 -8.48
CA ALA A 357 5.42 -12.21 -8.87
C ALA A 357 5.24 -12.17 -10.39
N GLY A 358 4.55 -13.18 -10.91
CA GLY A 358 4.21 -13.30 -12.32
C GLY A 358 2.92 -12.56 -12.71
N ASP A 359 2.48 -12.82 -13.94
CA ASP A 359 1.33 -12.16 -14.56
C ASP A 359 -0.01 -12.39 -13.87
N ARG A 360 -0.18 -13.58 -13.24
CA ARG A 360 -1.41 -13.95 -12.54
C ARG A 360 -1.43 -13.57 -11.06
N TYR A 361 -0.37 -12.95 -10.54
CA TYR A 361 -0.38 -12.46 -9.17
C TYR A 361 -1.25 -11.20 -9.09
N PRO A 362 -1.91 -10.96 -7.95
CA PRO A 362 -2.69 -9.75 -7.76
C PRO A 362 -1.80 -8.51 -7.84
N VAL A 363 -2.35 -7.43 -8.38
CA VAL A 363 -1.69 -6.14 -8.38
C VAL A 363 -1.69 -5.57 -6.96
N ILE A 364 -0.53 -5.09 -6.51
CA ILE A 364 -0.28 -4.52 -5.18
C ILE A 364 0.42 -3.17 -5.33
N TYR A 365 0.62 -2.43 -4.23
CA TYR A 365 1.11 -1.04 -4.30
C TYR A 365 0.24 -0.14 -5.18
N VAL A 366 -1.08 -0.34 -5.12
CA VAL A 366 -2.09 0.45 -5.82
C VAL A 366 -2.97 1.15 -4.79
N SER A 367 -3.09 2.47 -4.91
CA SER A 367 -3.98 3.25 -4.05
C SER A 367 -5.43 3.16 -4.53
N SER A 368 -6.40 3.50 -3.65
CA SER A 368 -7.82 3.57 -4.06
C SER A 368 -8.04 4.56 -5.22
N LEU A 369 -7.23 5.63 -5.28
CA LEU A 369 -7.26 6.61 -6.36
C LEU A 369 -6.80 6.01 -7.69
N ASP A 370 -5.75 5.19 -7.66
CA ASP A 370 -5.24 4.50 -8.86
C ASP A 370 -6.19 3.40 -9.33
N ALA A 371 -6.76 2.62 -8.41
CA ALA A 371 -7.81 1.65 -8.71
C ALA A 371 -9.05 2.31 -9.33
N THR A 372 -9.42 3.51 -8.86
CA THR A 372 -10.51 4.31 -9.45
C THR A 372 -10.16 4.76 -10.87
N LYS A 373 -8.93 5.20 -11.13
CA LYS A 373 -8.47 5.54 -12.50
C LYS A 373 -8.52 4.34 -13.43
N PHE A 374 -8.08 3.17 -12.96
CA PHE A 374 -8.18 1.91 -13.70
C PHE A 374 -9.63 1.60 -14.08
N CYS A 375 -10.56 1.69 -13.12
CA CYS A 375 -11.99 1.48 -13.38
C CYS A 375 -12.56 2.46 -14.42
N ASN A 376 -12.21 3.74 -14.34
CA ASN A 376 -12.64 4.76 -15.29
C ASN A 376 -12.07 4.51 -16.70
N TRP A 377 -10.81 4.10 -16.79
CA TRP A 377 -10.18 3.72 -18.05
C TRP A 377 -10.88 2.52 -18.69
N LEU A 378 -11.13 1.46 -17.92
CA LEU A 378 -11.81 0.27 -18.42
C LEU A 378 -13.25 0.59 -18.84
N SER A 379 -13.92 1.45 -18.07
CA SER A 379 -15.27 1.94 -18.40
C SER A 379 -15.31 2.65 -19.75
N THR A 380 -14.33 3.51 -20.00
CA THR A 380 -14.21 4.25 -21.27
C THR A 380 -13.91 3.30 -22.43
N ARG A 381 -13.02 2.33 -22.21
CA ARG A 381 -12.62 1.33 -23.20
C ARG A 381 -13.78 0.44 -23.63
N GLU A 382 -14.61 -0.01 -22.70
CA GLU A 382 -15.68 -0.99 -22.97
C GLU A 382 -17.07 -0.39 -23.09
N ARG A 383 -17.23 0.91 -22.79
CA ARG A 383 -18.54 1.58 -22.72
C ARG A 383 -19.50 0.88 -21.75
N ARG A 384 -18.94 0.36 -20.67
CA ARG A 384 -19.63 -0.23 -19.52
C ARG A 384 -19.22 0.51 -18.26
N LYS A 385 -20.00 0.48 -17.20
CA LYS A 385 -19.66 1.21 -15.97
C LYS A 385 -18.96 0.30 -14.97
N TYR A 386 -17.64 0.36 -14.97
CA TYR A 386 -16.78 -0.28 -13.99
C TYR A 386 -16.45 0.65 -12.83
N ARG A 387 -16.34 0.10 -11.63
CA ARG A 387 -15.96 0.80 -10.40
C ARG A 387 -15.42 -0.19 -9.37
N LEU A 388 -14.89 0.32 -8.26
CA LEU A 388 -14.69 -0.47 -7.05
C LEU A 388 -16.04 -0.98 -6.52
N PRO A 389 -16.10 -2.17 -5.90
CA PRO A 389 -17.29 -2.64 -5.19
C PRO A 389 -17.63 -1.64 -4.09
N THR A 390 -18.92 -1.48 -3.79
CA THR A 390 -19.27 -0.92 -2.48
C THR A 390 -18.90 -1.93 -1.41
N GLU A 391 -18.70 -1.46 -0.19
CA GLU A 391 -18.44 -2.30 0.96
C GLU A 391 -19.54 -3.37 1.13
N ALA A 392 -20.81 -2.98 0.95
CA ALA A 392 -21.94 -3.90 1.02
C ALA A 392 -21.95 -4.91 -0.14
N GLU A 393 -21.59 -4.50 -1.36
CA GLU A 393 -21.47 -5.41 -2.50
C GLU A 393 -20.35 -6.43 -2.28
N TRP A 394 -19.22 -5.99 -1.71
CA TRP A 394 -18.10 -6.85 -1.37
C TRP A 394 -18.51 -7.89 -0.32
N GLU A 395 -19.11 -7.44 0.78
CA GLU A 395 -19.51 -8.34 1.87
C GLU A 395 -20.60 -9.30 1.42
N TYR A 396 -21.61 -8.83 0.69
CA TYR A 396 -22.63 -9.71 0.12
C TYR A 396 -22.01 -10.77 -0.79
N SER A 397 -21.06 -10.38 -1.66
CA SER A 397 -20.35 -11.28 -2.56
C SER A 397 -19.53 -12.34 -1.83
N ALA A 398 -19.01 -12.03 -0.64
CA ALA A 398 -18.27 -12.97 0.20
C ALA A 398 -19.23 -13.86 1.02
N LYS A 399 -20.21 -13.24 1.68
CA LYS A 399 -21.04 -13.81 2.74
C LYS A 399 -22.27 -14.56 2.24
N GLY A 400 -22.83 -14.15 1.10
CA GLY A 400 -24.13 -14.62 0.64
C GLY A 400 -25.28 -14.16 1.54
N ILE A 401 -26.39 -14.90 1.48
CA ILE A 401 -27.60 -14.67 2.31
C ILE A 401 -27.70 -15.63 3.49
N ASP A 402 -26.80 -16.61 3.57
CA ASP A 402 -26.76 -17.68 4.58
C ASP A 402 -25.80 -17.38 5.74
N ASN A 403 -25.42 -16.10 5.91
CA ASN A 403 -24.65 -15.57 7.04
C ASN A 403 -23.30 -16.26 7.30
N ARG A 404 -22.55 -16.55 6.25
CA ARG A 404 -21.27 -17.25 6.37
C ARG A 404 -20.22 -16.44 7.15
N LYS A 405 -19.43 -17.12 7.96
CA LYS A 405 -18.25 -16.58 8.67
C LYS A 405 -17.12 -16.30 7.69
N PHE A 406 -16.85 -17.22 6.77
CA PHE A 406 -15.87 -17.11 5.68
C PHE A 406 -16.57 -17.31 4.32
N PRO A 407 -15.95 -16.95 3.19
CA PRO A 407 -16.57 -17.15 1.87
C PRO A 407 -17.00 -18.60 1.59
N TRP A 408 -16.18 -19.56 2.00
CA TRP A 408 -16.44 -21.00 1.85
C TRP A 408 -17.44 -21.57 2.85
N GLY A 409 -17.86 -20.81 3.88
CA GLY A 409 -18.81 -21.27 4.90
C GLY A 409 -18.36 -20.97 6.33
N ASN A 410 -18.80 -21.82 7.27
CA ASN A 410 -18.58 -21.63 8.71
C ASN A 410 -17.50 -22.56 9.30
N GLN A 411 -16.81 -23.30 8.43
CA GLN A 411 -15.74 -24.21 8.84
C GLN A 411 -14.42 -23.47 8.96
N ASP A 412 -13.66 -23.79 10.02
CA ASP A 412 -12.32 -23.25 10.26
C ASP A 412 -11.22 -24.09 9.54
N GLY A 413 -11.53 -24.73 8.42
CA GLY A 413 -10.51 -25.40 7.58
C GLY A 413 -9.59 -24.35 6.96
N ARG A 414 -8.26 -24.56 6.96
CA ARG A 414 -7.31 -23.44 6.81
C ARG A 414 -6.37 -23.51 5.61
N GLY A 415 -5.64 -24.61 5.40
CA GLY A 415 -4.50 -24.60 4.47
C GLY A 415 -4.82 -24.50 2.98
N ASP A 416 -5.93 -25.07 2.53
CA ASP A 416 -6.32 -25.13 1.11
C ASP A 416 -7.47 -24.19 0.74
N LEU A 417 -7.91 -23.33 1.67
CA LEU A 417 -9.04 -22.42 1.48
C LEU A 417 -8.63 -20.96 1.27
N ALA A 418 -7.46 -20.54 1.75
CA ALA A 418 -6.99 -19.17 1.62
C ALA A 418 -5.48 -19.04 1.77
N ASN A 419 -4.93 -17.93 1.25
CA ASN A 419 -3.56 -17.50 1.53
C ASN A 419 -3.55 -16.49 2.69
N PHE A 420 -2.89 -16.80 3.80
CA PHE A 420 -2.81 -15.97 5.01
C PHE A 420 -1.49 -16.23 5.76
N ALA A 421 -1.26 -15.55 6.88
CA ALA A 421 -0.04 -15.72 7.65
C ALA A 421 0.06 -17.13 8.27
N ASP A 422 0.82 -17.99 7.61
CA ASP A 422 1.02 -19.40 7.94
C ASP A 422 2.51 -19.73 8.18
N ARG A 423 2.86 -21.02 8.22
CA ARG A 423 4.25 -21.46 8.45
C ARG A 423 5.27 -20.89 7.46
N ASN A 424 4.86 -20.50 6.26
CA ASN A 424 5.75 -19.98 5.20
C ASN A 424 6.08 -18.50 5.40
N THR A 425 5.31 -17.81 6.23
CA THR A 425 5.51 -16.39 6.56
C THR A 425 6.33 -16.24 7.85
N VAL A 426 6.99 -15.10 8.04
CA VAL A 426 7.92 -14.89 9.18
C VAL A 426 7.29 -14.17 10.37
N PHE A 427 6.01 -13.82 10.30
CA PHE A 427 5.34 -13.02 11.34
C PHE A 427 5.18 -13.80 12.65
N ALA A 428 5.22 -13.11 13.79
CA ALA A 428 5.07 -13.73 15.10
C ALA A 428 3.72 -14.46 15.26
N TRP A 429 2.67 -13.90 14.66
CA TRP A 429 1.30 -14.44 14.67
C TRP A 429 1.01 -15.49 13.60
N SER A 430 2.01 -15.93 12.83
CA SER A 430 1.78 -16.88 11.75
C SER A 430 1.40 -18.26 12.29
N ASP A 431 0.39 -18.89 11.70
CA ASP A 431 -0.04 -20.23 12.09
C ASP A 431 0.95 -21.28 11.59
N ARG A 432 1.78 -21.80 12.51
CA ARG A 432 2.87 -22.74 12.19
C ARG A 432 2.40 -24.15 11.86
N GLU A 433 1.14 -24.47 12.11
CA GLU A 433 0.57 -25.80 11.83
C GLU A 433 0.02 -25.93 10.41
N ILE A 434 -0.13 -24.80 9.70
CA ILE A 434 -0.74 -24.74 8.38
C ILE A 434 0.26 -24.33 7.32
N ASP A 435 0.05 -24.88 6.13
CA ASP A 435 0.85 -24.65 4.93
C ASP A 435 -0.08 -24.44 3.73
N CYS A 436 -0.22 -23.19 3.30
CA CYS A 436 -0.89 -22.79 2.07
C CYS A 436 0.07 -22.80 0.86
N GLY A 437 1.37 -23.01 1.09
CA GLY A 437 2.41 -23.09 0.07
C GLY A 437 2.99 -21.76 -0.40
N TYR A 438 2.62 -20.63 0.21
CA TYR A 438 3.05 -19.29 -0.21
C TYR A 438 3.58 -18.46 0.96
N ALA A 439 4.79 -17.91 0.82
CA ALA A 439 5.39 -17.00 1.79
C ALA A 439 4.97 -15.52 1.59
N GLU A 440 4.31 -15.22 0.48
CA GLU A 440 3.77 -13.90 0.11
C GLU A 440 2.41 -14.08 -0.60
N THR A 441 2.00 -13.11 -1.42
CA THR A 441 0.85 -13.28 -2.33
C THR A 441 0.94 -14.56 -3.17
N SER A 442 -0.21 -15.06 -3.60
CA SER A 442 -0.32 -16.23 -4.48
C SER A 442 -0.93 -15.83 -5.82
N PRO A 443 -0.68 -16.58 -6.91
CA PRO A 443 -1.41 -16.40 -8.15
C PRO A 443 -2.92 -16.51 -7.90
N VAL A 444 -3.71 -15.65 -8.52
CA VAL A 444 -5.17 -15.73 -8.38
C VAL A 444 -5.70 -17.10 -8.83
N GLY A 445 -6.70 -17.59 -8.13
CA GLY A 445 -7.29 -18.91 -8.37
C GLY A 445 -6.48 -20.09 -7.86
N SER A 446 -5.56 -19.86 -6.92
CA SER A 446 -4.83 -20.93 -6.22
C SER A 446 -5.71 -21.65 -5.17
N PHE A 447 -6.79 -21.02 -4.71
CA PHE A 447 -7.66 -21.52 -3.64
C PHE A 447 -9.12 -21.67 -4.08
N PRO A 448 -9.42 -22.56 -5.05
CA PRO A 448 -10.78 -22.70 -5.59
C PRO A 448 -11.80 -23.24 -4.58
N LEU A 449 -11.35 -23.96 -3.54
CA LEU A 449 -12.20 -24.42 -2.45
C LEU A 449 -12.58 -23.29 -1.47
N GLY A 450 -11.83 -22.18 -1.51
CA GLY A 450 -12.10 -20.95 -0.77
C GLY A 450 -13.15 -20.04 -1.39
N ALA A 451 -13.76 -20.44 -2.52
CA ALA A 451 -14.71 -19.60 -3.22
C ALA A 451 -15.95 -19.26 -2.38
N SER A 452 -16.47 -18.05 -2.59
CA SER A 452 -17.74 -17.59 -2.06
C SER A 452 -18.93 -18.39 -2.61
N PRO A 453 -20.16 -18.26 -2.06
CA PRO A 453 -21.35 -18.93 -2.60
C PRO A 453 -21.66 -18.57 -4.06
N PHE A 454 -21.07 -17.49 -4.59
CA PHE A 454 -21.22 -17.08 -5.98
C PHE A 454 -20.09 -17.59 -6.89
N GLY A 455 -19.10 -18.28 -6.36
CA GLY A 455 -17.92 -18.76 -7.10
C GLY A 455 -16.83 -17.71 -7.27
N ILE A 456 -16.80 -16.70 -6.40
CA ILE A 456 -15.80 -15.63 -6.40
C ILE A 456 -14.66 -16.08 -5.48
N GLU A 457 -13.43 -16.06 -5.97
CA GLU A 457 -12.26 -16.58 -5.27
C GLU A 457 -11.45 -15.43 -4.64
N ASP A 458 -10.56 -15.80 -3.72
CA ASP A 458 -9.67 -14.87 -3.01
C ASP A 458 -10.44 -13.74 -2.28
N MET A 459 -11.70 -13.98 -1.88
CA MET A 459 -12.49 -13.05 -1.04
C MET A 459 -12.04 -13.06 0.43
N ALA A 460 -11.11 -13.94 0.78
CA ALA A 460 -10.50 -14.10 2.09
C ALA A 460 -9.01 -14.39 1.88
N GLY A 461 -8.16 -13.49 2.36
CA GLY A 461 -6.71 -13.60 2.25
C GLY A 461 -6.18 -13.14 0.89
N ASN A 462 -4.95 -13.55 0.58
CA ASN A 462 -4.12 -13.05 -0.51
C ASN A 462 -3.81 -11.56 -0.34
N ILE A 463 -4.73 -10.64 -0.64
CA ILE A 463 -4.53 -9.20 -0.41
C ILE A 463 -5.81 -8.53 0.07
N TRP A 464 -5.67 -7.48 0.86
CA TRP A 464 -6.75 -6.55 1.17
C TRP A 464 -7.27 -5.90 -0.11
N GLU A 465 -8.54 -5.54 -0.10
CA GLU A 465 -9.21 -5.01 -1.27
C GLU A 465 -9.90 -3.69 -1.04
N TRP A 466 -9.49 -2.65 -1.78
CA TRP A 466 -10.16 -1.37 -1.77
C TRP A 466 -11.65 -1.46 -2.14
N CYS A 467 -12.48 -0.84 -1.32
CA CYS A 467 -13.90 -0.59 -1.59
C CYS A 467 -14.13 0.88 -1.97
N LEU A 468 -15.28 1.15 -2.58
CA LEU A 468 -15.71 2.49 -2.98
C LEU A 468 -15.97 3.39 -1.77
N ASP A 469 -16.47 2.83 -0.67
CA ASP A 469 -17.00 3.57 0.46
C ASP A 469 -15.89 4.30 1.22
N TYR A 470 -16.20 5.54 1.63
CA TYR A 470 -15.45 6.17 2.72
C TYR A 470 -15.80 5.48 4.04
N TYR A 471 -14.82 5.31 4.92
CA TYR A 471 -15.04 4.67 6.21
C TYR A 471 -15.97 5.51 7.08
N GLU A 472 -17.01 4.86 7.60
CA GLU A 472 -17.83 5.35 8.70
C GLU A 472 -18.26 4.18 9.59
N PRO A 473 -18.56 4.45 10.88
CA PRO A 473 -19.20 3.48 11.75
C PRO A 473 -20.52 2.98 11.16
N TYR A 474 -20.84 1.70 11.37
CA TYR A 474 -22.12 1.20 10.92
C TYR A 474 -23.27 1.88 11.66
N ARG A 475 -24.24 2.32 10.87
CA ARG A 475 -25.51 2.85 11.36
C ARG A 475 -26.60 1.80 11.25
N PRO A 476 -27.45 1.66 12.28
CA PRO A 476 -28.56 0.73 12.27
C PRO A 476 -29.62 1.13 11.23
N GLY A 477 -30.43 0.15 10.84
CA GLY A 477 -31.59 0.33 9.97
C GLY A 477 -31.40 -0.21 8.54
N PRO A 478 -32.49 -0.40 7.81
CA PRO A 478 -32.44 -0.96 6.46
C PRO A 478 -31.77 0.01 5.47
N LYS A 479 -30.91 -0.53 4.60
CA LYS A 479 -30.23 0.24 3.56
C LYS A 479 -30.49 -0.38 2.20
N VAL A 480 -30.58 0.43 1.15
CA VAL A 480 -30.71 -0.03 -0.23
C VAL A 480 -29.54 0.53 -1.03
N ASN A 481 -28.72 -0.35 -1.59
CA ASN A 481 -27.50 -0.01 -2.34
C ASN A 481 -26.62 1.05 -1.64
N PRO A 482 -26.22 0.84 -0.37
CA PRO A 482 -25.38 1.80 0.33
C PRO A 482 -24.05 1.99 -0.42
N ARG A 483 -23.58 3.23 -0.46
CA ARG A 483 -22.31 3.66 -1.08
C ARG A 483 -21.40 4.40 -0.10
N GLY A 484 -21.73 4.32 1.18
CA GLY A 484 -21.09 5.08 2.24
C GLY A 484 -21.31 6.58 2.12
N PRO A 485 -20.59 7.38 2.93
CA PRO A 485 -20.67 8.83 2.87
C PRO A 485 -19.98 9.36 1.61
N THR A 486 -20.39 10.54 1.16
CA THR A 486 -19.84 11.17 -0.06
C THR A 486 -18.45 11.79 0.16
N ILE A 487 -18.06 12.01 1.41
CA ILE A 487 -16.80 12.62 1.83
C ILE A 487 -16.28 11.84 3.04
N GLY A 488 -14.98 11.60 3.10
CA GLY A 488 -14.32 11.00 4.25
C GLY A 488 -12.79 11.07 4.12
N ALA A 489 -12.11 10.77 5.22
CA ALA A 489 -10.65 10.79 5.28
C ALA A 489 -10.02 9.47 4.82
N LYS A 490 -10.70 8.34 5.04
CA LYS A 490 -10.20 6.99 4.76
C LYS A 490 -11.18 6.19 3.91
N ARG A 491 -10.67 5.30 3.06
CA ARG A 491 -11.45 4.33 2.27
C ARG A 491 -11.44 2.99 2.97
N VAL A 492 -12.55 2.28 2.87
CA VAL A 492 -12.67 0.91 3.39
C VAL A 492 -11.83 -0.04 2.54
N HIS A 493 -11.19 -1.02 3.18
CA HIS A 493 -10.74 -2.24 2.52
C HIS A 493 -11.15 -3.50 3.30
N ARG A 494 -11.30 -4.61 2.58
CA ARG A 494 -11.89 -5.86 3.08
C ARG A 494 -11.06 -7.10 2.72
N GLY A 495 -11.31 -8.22 3.40
CA GLY A 495 -10.86 -9.57 3.00
C GLY A 495 -9.63 -10.13 3.71
N GLY A 496 -8.81 -9.29 4.36
CA GLY A 496 -7.51 -9.74 4.88
C GLY A 496 -6.49 -9.98 3.76
N SER A 497 -5.25 -10.30 4.14
CA SER A 497 -4.15 -10.52 3.22
C SER A 497 -3.32 -11.75 3.61
N TRP A 498 -2.29 -12.04 2.81
CA TRP A 498 -1.26 -13.05 3.10
C TRP A 498 -0.50 -12.77 4.42
N LYS A 499 -0.60 -11.55 4.96
CA LYS A 499 -0.04 -11.18 6.27
C LYS A 499 -1.02 -11.35 7.42
N SER A 500 -2.30 -11.53 7.14
CA SER A 500 -3.35 -11.50 8.15
C SER A 500 -3.44 -12.81 8.93
N ARG A 501 -3.88 -12.69 10.20
CA ARG A 501 -4.32 -13.85 10.98
C ARG A 501 -5.57 -14.46 10.36
N PHE A 502 -5.82 -15.74 10.64
CA PHE A 502 -7.03 -16.42 10.16
C PHE A 502 -8.33 -15.74 10.64
N SER A 503 -8.33 -15.16 11.85
CA SER A 503 -9.47 -14.41 12.40
C SER A 503 -9.83 -13.16 11.60
N SER A 504 -8.87 -12.57 10.88
CA SER A 504 -9.07 -11.39 10.03
C SER A 504 -9.66 -11.73 8.66
N LEU A 505 -9.80 -13.02 8.32
CA LEU A 505 -10.34 -13.47 7.03
C LEU A 505 -11.87 -13.56 7.02
N ARG A 506 -12.53 -13.21 8.13
CA ARG A 506 -13.99 -13.24 8.24
C ARG A 506 -14.62 -12.26 7.25
N THR A 507 -15.80 -12.62 6.74
CA THR A 507 -16.51 -11.82 5.72
C THR A 507 -16.88 -10.41 6.19
N THR A 508 -16.92 -10.18 7.50
CA THR A 508 -17.35 -8.94 8.14
C THR A 508 -16.18 -8.05 8.57
N VAL A 509 -14.96 -8.60 8.63
CA VAL A 509 -13.77 -7.85 9.03
C VAL A 509 -13.52 -6.73 8.02
N ARG A 510 -13.31 -5.53 8.55
CA ARG A 510 -13.12 -4.31 7.79
C ARG A 510 -11.99 -3.49 8.41
N SER A 511 -11.27 -2.79 7.55
CA SER A 511 -10.28 -1.81 7.96
C SER A 511 -10.31 -0.64 6.98
N SER A 512 -9.52 0.41 7.24
CA SER A 512 -9.50 1.58 6.39
C SER A 512 -8.16 2.30 6.39
N ASN A 513 -7.84 2.93 5.26
CA ASN A 513 -6.64 3.74 5.14
C ASN A 513 -6.87 4.94 4.20
N ALA A 514 -5.95 5.90 4.18
CA ALA A 514 -6.04 7.09 3.35
C ALA A 514 -6.17 6.73 1.86
N PRO A 515 -6.93 7.47 1.05
CA PRO A 515 -7.17 7.13 -0.36
C PRO A 515 -5.92 6.97 -1.23
N ASN A 516 -4.82 7.66 -0.87
CA ASN A 516 -3.52 7.65 -1.54
C ASN A 516 -2.53 6.62 -0.95
N PHE A 517 -2.92 5.90 0.11
CA PHE A 517 -2.10 4.86 0.71
C PHE A 517 -1.97 3.66 -0.24
N SER A 518 -0.84 2.96 -0.18
CA SER A 518 -0.61 1.73 -0.93
C SER A 518 0.50 0.91 -0.27
N CYS A 519 0.33 -0.40 -0.16
CA CYS A 519 1.30 -1.33 0.42
C CYS A 519 1.36 -2.65 -0.36
N ASN A 520 2.21 -3.57 0.06
CA ASN A 520 2.49 -4.83 -0.64
C ASN A 520 1.44 -5.94 -0.41
N ASP A 521 0.39 -5.65 0.33
CA ASP A 521 -0.68 -6.59 0.63
C ASP A 521 -2.07 -5.97 0.43
N LEU A 522 -2.14 -4.88 -0.35
CA LEU A 522 -3.37 -4.14 -0.66
C LEU A 522 -3.47 -3.87 -2.17
N GLY A 523 -4.61 -4.26 -2.73
CA GLY A 523 -4.98 -4.07 -4.12
C GLY A 523 -6.49 -3.93 -4.25
N PHE A 524 -7.08 -4.51 -5.30
CA PHE A 524 -8.51 -4.35 -5.54
C PHE A 524 -9.10 -5.40 -6.49
N ARG A 525 -10.44 -5.47 -6.47
CA ARG A 525 -11.26 -6.10 -7.50
C ARG A 525 -12.25 -5.08 -8.06
N ILE A 526 -12.92 -5.41 -9.16
CA ILE A 526 -13.83 -4.49 -9.85
C ILE A 526 -15.25 -5.03 -9.93
N VAL A 527 -16.21 -4.12 -9.96
CA VAL A 527 -17.60 -4.43 -10.32
C VAL A 527 -17.99 -3.72 -11.61
N CYS A 528 -18.92 -4.31 -12.34
CA CYS A 528 -19.61 -3.70 -13.48
C CYS A 528 -21.09 -3.59 -13.17
N GLU A 529 -21.69 -2.42 -13.40
CA GLU A 529 -23.14 -2.25 -13.24
C GLU A 529 -23.88 -3.13 -14.27
N CYS A 530 -25.01 -3.71 -13.84
CA CYS A 530 -25.99 -4.34 -14.73
C CYS A 530 -26.91 -3.26 -15.33
N ASP A 531 -27.41 -3.50 -16.55
CA ASP A 531 -28.32 -2.59 -17.27
C ASP A 531 -29.58 -2.18 -16.48
#